data_AF-A0A853DT97-F1
#
_entry.id   AF-A0A853DT97-F1
#
_cell.length_a   1.000
_cell.length_b   1.000
_cell.length_c   1.000
_cell.angle_alpha   90.00
_cell.angle_beta   90.00
_cell.angle_gamma   90.00
#
_symmetry.space_group_name_H-M   'P 1'
#
loop_
_entity.id
_entity.type
_entity.pdbx_description
1 polymer ?
#
loop_
_entity_poly.entity_id
_entity_poly.type
_entity_poly.pdbx_seq_one_letter_code
_entity_poly.pdbx_strand_id
1 'polypeptide(L)'
;MTSAQDQQARLRIGPNDILRFVLELFAVVTLGIWGFVAWPLPWNIVFGIATPVVAILLWALFRSPKAVLHVDAFVKALVEVLVMGAAAFAWWDLGQPVVAVVFAVIATVSGVINGRREF
;
A
#
# COMPACT_ATOMS: atom_id res chain seq x y z
N MET A 1 -11.61 -26.82 23.13
CA MET A 1 -10.30 -26.20 23.46
C MET A 1 -9.41 -26.04 22.24
N THR A 2 -9.50 -26.93 21.24
CA THR A 2 -8.79 -26.84 19.94
C THR A 2 -9.14 -25.58 19.13
N SER A 3 -10.40 -25.13 19.17
CA SER A 3 -10.88 -23.96 18.42
C SER A 3 -10.24 -22.63 18.82
N ALA A 4 -9.89 -22.43 20.11
CA ALA A 4 -9.30 -21.18 20.57
C ALA A 4 -7.80 -21.07 20.22
N GLN A 5 -7.08 -22.19 20.23
CA GLN A 5 -5.66 -22.25 19.82
C GLN A 5 -5.51 -22.14 18.30
N ASP A 6 -6.42 -22.75 17.53
CA ASP A 6 -6.50 -22.59 16.06
C ASP A 6 -6.87 -21.16 15.64
N GLN A 7 -7.65 -20.44 16.46
CA GLN A 7 -7.98 -19.03 16.24
C GLN A 7 -6.79 -18.13 16.59
N GLN A 8 -6.08 -18.40 17.70
CA GLN A 8 -4.88 -17.65 18.10
C GLN A 8 -3.72 -17.83 17.11
N ALA A 9 -3.58 -18.99 16.49
CA ALA A 9 -2.60 -19.22 15.42
C ALA A 9 -2.89 -18.37 14.16
N ARG A 10 -4.17 -18.11 13.85
CA ARG A 10 -4.60 -17.29 12.70
C ARG A 10 -4.48 -15.77 12.92
N LEU A 11 -4.35 -15.31 14.17
CA LEU A 11 -4.39 -13.89 14.53
C LEU A 11 -3.03 -13.30 14.91
N ARG A 12 -1.92 -13.97 14.58
CA ARG A 12 -0.58 -13.43 14.86
C ARG A 12 -0.21 -12.35 13.84
N ILE A 13 -0.60 -11.12 14.14
CA ILE A 13 -0.09 -9.92 13.45
C ILE A 13 1.39 -9.79 13.74
N GLY A 14 2.23 -9.96 12.72
CA GLY A 14 3.67 -9.80 12.82
C GLY A 14 4.10 -8.33 12.67
N PRO A 15 5.32 -7.98 13.09
CA PRO A 15 5.88 -6.64 12.87
C PRO A 15 5.87 -6.20 11.40
N ASN A 16 6.07 -7.14 10.46
CA ASN A 16 6.04 -6.85 9.02
C ASN A 16 4.62 -6.49 8.54
N ASP A 17 3.57 -7.06 9.12
CA ASP A 17 2.19 -6.76 8.75
C ASP A 17 1.82 -5.33 9.15
N ILE A 18 2.27 -4.92 10.35
CA ILE A 18 2.14 -3.54 10.84
C ILE A 18 2.92 -2.58 9.93
N LEU A 19 4.18 -2.92 9.61
CA LEU A 19 5.01 -2.09 8.72
C LEU A 19 4.34 -1.91 7.35
N ARG A 20 3.80 -2.98 6.75
CA ARG A 20 3.09 -2.91 5.48
C ARG A 20 1.87 -2.00 5.57
N PHE A 21 1.06 -2.14 6.61
CA PHE A 21 -0.09 -1.27 6.80
C PHE A 21 0.32 0.22 6.92
N VAL A 22 1.42 0.51 7.61
CA VAL A 22 1.96 1.89 7.69
C VAL A 22 2.44 2.39 6.33
N LEU A 23 3.15 1.56 5.56
CA LEU A 23 3.60 1.91 4.21
C LEU A 23 2.42 2.16 3.26
N GLU A 24 1.34 1.40 3.39
CA GLU A 24 0.11 1.61 2.63
C GLU A 24 -0.56 2.93 2.98
N LEU A 25 -0.71 3.22 4.27
CA LEU A 25 -1.26 4.49 4.72
C LEU A 25 -0.42 5.66 4.22
N PHE A 26 0.91 5.53 4.31
CA PHE A 26 1.84 6.51 3.76
C PHE A 26 1.67 6.69 2.24
N ALA A 27 1.49 5.60 1.49
CA ALA A 27 1.27 5.65 0.06
C ALA A 27 -0.05 6.38 -0.28
N VAL A 28 -1.14 6.10 0.44
CA VAL A 28 -2.44 6.79 0.25
C VAL A 28 -2.30 8.29 0.49
N VAL A 29 -1.65 8.69 1.59
CA VAL A 29 -1.42 10.10 1.92
C VAL A 29 -0.53 10.77 0.86
N THR A 30 0.55 10.09 0.45
CA THR A 30 1.46 10.57 -0.60
C THR A 30 0.71 10.82 -1.90
N LEU A 31 -0.12 9.87 -2.34
CA LEU A 31 -0.89 9.98 -3.58
C LEU A 31 -1.92 11.11 -3.52
N GLY A 32 -2.52 11.36 -2.35
CA GLY A 32 -3.37 12.53 -2.12
C GLY A 32 -2.59 13.84 -2.24
N ILE A 33 -1.46 13.97 -1.53
CA ILE A 33 -0.59 15.16 -1.60
C ILE A 33 -0.15 15.42 -3.05
N TRP A 34 0.36 14.39 -3.72
CA TRP A 34 0.79 14.49 -5.11
C TRP A 34 -0.34 14.89 -6.04
N GLY A 35 -1.53 14.28 -5.91
CA GLY A 35 -2.69 14.61 -6.72
C GLY A 35 -3.12 16.09 -6.60
N PHE A 36 -2.95 16.71 -5.43
CA PHE A 36 -3.26 18.14 -5.23
C PHE A 36 -2.12 19.09 -5.59
N VAL A 37 -0.85 18.68 -5.40
CA VAL A 37 0.31 19.57 -5.50
C VAL A 37 0.98 19.51 -6.87
N ALA A 38 0.97 18.36 -7.55
CA ALA A 38 1.70 18.15 -8.80
C ALA A 38 0.98 18.73 -10.03
N TRP A 39 -0.27 19.20 -9.89
CA TRP A 39 -1.11 19.56 -11.02
C TRP A 39 -1.61 21.01 -10.94
N PRO A 40 -1.79 21.71 -12.08
CA PRO A 40 -2.46 23.00 -12.12
C PRO A 40 -3.99 22.85 -11.99
N LEU A 41 -4.69 23.94 -11.66
CA LEU A 41 -6.16 23.99 -11.68
C LEU A 41 -6.71 23.78 -13.11
N PRO A 42 -7.81 23.01 -13.28
CA PRO A 42 -8.61 22.30 -12.26
C PRO A 42 -8.14 20.86 -11.99
N TRP A 43 -7.07 20.41 -12.64
CA TRP A 43 -6.58 19.03 -12.56
C TRP A 43 -6.10 18.63 -11.17
N ASN A 44 -5.64 19.56 -10.35
CA ASN A 44 -5.37 19.30 -8.94
C ASN A 44 -6.57 18.75 -8.16
N ILE A 45 -7.79 19.20 -8.46
CA ILE A 45 -9.00 18.69 -7.78
C ILE A 45 -9.30 17.28 -8.28
N VAL A 46 -9.21 17.06 -9.59
CA VAL A 46 -9.49 15.77 -10.21
C VAL A 46 -8.50 14.72 -9.72
N PHE A 47 -7.20 14.96 -9.86
CA PHE A 47 -6.18 14.02 -9.43
C PHE A 47 -6.09 13.94 -7.90
N GLY A 48 -6.19 15.06 -7.19
CA GLY A 48 -6.17 15.10 -5.72
C GLY A 48 -7.25 14.26 -5.06
N ILE A 49 -8.40 14.07 -5.71
CA ILE A 49 -9.45 13.17 -5.24
C ILE A 49 -9.29 11.78 -5.86
N ALA A 50 -9.07 11.68 -7.17
CA ALA A 50 -9.05 10.41 -7.87
C ALA A 50 -7.92 9.48 -7.38
N THR A 51 -6.71 9.99 -7.16
CA THR A 51 -5.57 9.16 -6.76
C THR A 51 -5.74 8.53 -5.37
N PRO A 52 -6.10 9.27 -4.28
CA PRO A 52 -6.33 8.63 -2.99
C PRO A 52 -7.58 7.76 -3.01
N VAL A 53 -8.64 8.11 -3.76
CA VAL A 53 -9.83 7.27 -3.89
C VAL A 53 -9.47 5.93 -4.52
N VAL A 54 -8.74 5.92 -5.64
CA VAL A 54 -8.28 4.67 -6.27
C VAL A 54 -7.41 3.86 -5.30
N ALA A 55 -6.48 4.50 -4.60
CA ALA A 55 -5.62 3.81 -3.62
C ALA A 55 -6.45 3.17 -2.48
N ILE A 56 -7.44 3.89 -1.94
CA ILE A 56 -8.35 3.38 -0.90
C ILE A 56 -9.22 2.25 -1.44
N LEU A 57 -9.72 2.34 -2.67
CA LEU A 57 -10.52 1.28 -3.28
C LEU A 57 -9.70 0.01 -3.49
N LEU A 58 -8.48 0.13 -4.02
CA LEU A 58 -7.55 -1.00 -4.15
C LEU A 58 -7.26 -1.64 -2.80
N TRP A 59 -7.04 -0.81 -1.77
CA TRP A 59 -6.83 -1.29 -0.41
C TRP A 59 -8.06 -2.03 0.14
N ALA A 60 -9.24 -1.41 0.06
CA ALA A 60 -10.49 -1.96 0.57
C ALA A 60 -10.87 -3.29 -0.12
N LEU A 61 -10.61 -3.37 -1.43
CA LEU A 61 -10.98 -4.52 -2.25
C LEU A 61 -10.06 -5.72 -2.03
N PHE A 62 -8.74 -5.48 -1.90
CA PHE A 62 -7.73 -6.56 -1.92
C PHE A 62 -6.97 -6.77 -0.61
N ARG A 63 -6.79 -5.71 0.19
CA ARG A 63 -5.86 -5.69 1.34
C ARG A 63 -6.54 -5.51 2.69
N SER A 64 -7.79 -5.06 2.71
CA SER A 64 -8.59 -4.95 3.93
C SER A 64 -8.61 -6.28 4.70
N PRO A 65 -8.63 -6.26 6.05
CA PRO A 65 -8.85 -7.45 6.89
C PRO A 65 -10.12 -8.22 6.52
N LYS A 66 -11.09 -7.53 5.91
CA LYS A 66 -12.30 -8.11 5.30
C LYS A 66 -12.29 -7.84 3.80
N ALA A 67 -11.22 -8.22 3.10
CA ALA A 67 -11.09 -8.04 1.66
C ALA A 67 -12.32 -8.61 0.95
N VAL A 68 -12.98 -7.78 0.14
CA VAL A 68 -14.20 -8.17 -0.58
C VAL A 68 -13.87 -9.21 -1.65
N LEU A 69 -12.71 -9.08 -2.30
CA LEU A 69 -12.23 -10.06 -3.27
C LEU A 69 -11.22 -11.01 -2.63
N HIS A 70 -11.58 -12.29 -2.59
CA HIS A 70 -10.70 -13.37 -2.17
C HIS A 70 -9.82 -13.79 -3.36
N VAL A 71 -8.79 -12.99 -3.65
CA VAL A 71 -7.81 -13.26 -4.72
C VAL A 71 -6.54 -13.90 -4.18
N ASP A 72 -5.82 -14.57 -5.08
CA ASP A 72 -4.51 -15.18 -4.82
C ASP A 72 -3.47 -14.14 -4.38
N ALA A 73 -2.46 -14.61 -3.63
CA ALA A 73 -1.36 -13.81 -3.11
C ALA A 73 -0.66 -12.98 -4.20
N PHE A 74 -0.57 -13.51 -5.43
CA PHE A 74 0.02 -12.81 -6.56
C PHE A 74 -0.71 -11.50 -6.91
N VAL A 75 -2.04 -11.50 -6.92
CA VAL A 75 -2.83 -10.29 -7.24
C VAL A 75 -2.65 -9.24 -6.15
N LYS A 76 -2.62 -9.66 -4.88
CA LYS A 76 -2.38 -8.75 -3.74
C LYS A 76 -0.99 -8.12 -3.83
N ALA A 77 0.04 -8.92 -4.15
CA ALA A 77 1.40 -8.44 -4.33
C ALA A 77 1.50 -7.45 -5.52
N LEU A 78 0.82 -7.73 -6.63
CA LEU A 78 0.80 -6.83 -7.78
C LEU A 78 0.19 -5.47 -7.44
N VAL A 79 -0.96 -5.46 -6.74
CA VAL A 79 -1.61 -4.22 -6.29
C VAL A 79 -0.71 -3.43 -5.34
N GLU A 80 -0.04 -4.11 -4.41
CA GLU A 80 0.91 -3.47 -3.49
C GLU A 80 2.08 -2.82 -4.24
N VAL A 81 2.70 -3.54 -5.17
CA VAL A 81 3.81 -3.02 -5.99
C VAL A 81 3.35 -1.81 -6.81
N LEU A 82 2.15 -1.84 -7.37
CA LEU A 82 1.59 -0.71 -8.12
C LEU A 82 1.36 0.51 -7.21
N VAL A 83 0.73 0.32 -6.05
CA VAL A 83 0.43 1.42 -5.11
C VAL A 83 1.71 2.01 -4.53
N MET A 84 2.65 1.17 -4.10
CA MET A 84 3.93 1.65 -3.56
C MET A 84 4.83 2.24 -4.66
N GLY A 85 4.85 1.64 -5.85
CA GLY A 85 5.55 2.22 -7.00
C GLY A 85 5.01 3.60 -7.37
N ALA A 86 3.69 3.78 -7.36
CA ALA A 86 3.06 5.07 -7.60
C ALA A 86 3.42 6.11 -6.52
N ALA A 87 3.46 5.72 -5.25
CA ALA A 87 3.89 6.62 -4.17
C ALA A 87 5.38 6.99 -4.27
N ALA A 88 6.25 6.06 -4.65
CA ALA A 88 7.66 6.36 -4.90
C ALA A 88 7.82 7.33 -6.09
N PHE A 89 7.08 7.09 -7.18
CA PHE A 89 7.05 7.98 -8.34
C PHE A 89 6.55 9.39 -7.98
N ALA A 90 5.49 9.47 -7.16
CA ALA A 90 4.94 10.75 -6.70
C ALA A 90 6.00 11.60 -5.96
N TRP A 91 6.80 11.00 -5.08
CA TRP A 91 7.90 11.72 -4.42
C TRP A 91 9.04 12.10 -5.36
N TRP A 92 9.32 11.28 -6.37
CA TRP A 92 10.29 11.60 -7.40
C TRP A 92 9.84 12.83 -8.20
N ASP A 93 8.58 12.84 -8.63
CA ASP A 93 7.96 13.92 -9.39
C ASP A 93 7.88 15.23 -8.58
N LEU A 94 7.64 15.14 -7.26
CA LEU A 94 7.71 16.28 -6.33
C LEU A 94 9.14 16.78 -6.07
N GLY A 95 10.16 16.22 -6.74
CA GLY A 95 11.56 16.63 -6.59
C GLY A 95 12.21 16.18 -5.29
N GLN A 96 11.66 15.16 -4.64
CA GLN A 96 12.19 14.58 -3.39
C GLN A 96 12.73 13.16 -3.64
N PRO A 97 13.84 13.00 -4.39
CA PRO A 97 14.35 11.69 -4.79
C PRO A 97 14.82 10.86 -3.58
N VAL A 98 15.30 11.49 -2.51
CA VAL A 98 15.70 10.79 -1.29
C VAL A 98 14.51 10.08 -0.66
N VAL A 99 13.35 10.74 -0.56
CA VAL A 99 12.13 10.15 0.00
C VAL A 99 11.65 9.00 -0.89
N ALA A 100 11.65 9.21 -2.22
CA ALA A 100 11.28 8.18 -3.19
C ALA A 100 12.13 6.90 -3.04
N VAL A 101 13.46 7.04 -2.97
CA VAL A 101 14.38 5.91 -2.85
C VAL A 101 14.23 5.20 -1.50
N VAL A 102 14.22 5.95 -0.40
CA VAL A 102 14.07 5.36 0.95
C VAL A 102 12.75 4.59 1.05
N PHE A 103 11.65 5.20 0.60
CA PHE A 103 10.35 4.54 0.59
C PHE A 103 10.36 3.28 -0.29
N ALA A 104 10.86 3.37 -1.52
CA ALA A 104 10.93 2.24 -2.44
C ALA A 104 11.76 1.07 -1.88
N VAL A 105 12.88 1.35 -1.22
CA VAL A 105 13.73 0.32 -0.60
C VAL A 105 12.98 -0.36 0.55
N ILE A 106 12.38 0.42 1.47
CA ILE A 106 11.64 -0.15 2.61
C ILE A 106 10.45 -0.97 2.13
N ALA A 107 9.69 -0.44 1.17
CA ALA A 107 8.58 -1.12 0.51
C ALA A 107 9.00 -2.46 -0.11
N THR A 108 10.08 -2.45 -0.89
CA THR A 108 10.59 -3.65 -1.57
C THR A 108 11.05 -4.69 -0.55
N VAL A 109 11.81 -4.30 0.47
CA VAL A 109 12.28 -5.22 1.51
C VAL A 109 11.10 -5.85 2.25
N SER A 110 10.11 -5.05 2.64
CA SER A 110 8.93 -5.54 3.35
C SER A 110 8.07 -6.46 2.48
N GLY A 111 7.92 -6.14 1.18
CA GLY A 111 7.23 -6.96 0.19
C GLY A 111 7.93 -8.30 -0.06
N VAL A 112 9.25 -8.31 -0.19
CA VAL A 112 10.06 -9.54 -0.34
C VAL A 112 9.93 -10.42 0.90
N ILE A 113 9.97 -9.85 2.10
CA ILE A 113 9.78 -10.61 3.36
C ILE A 113 8.38 -11.24 3.39
N ASN A 114 7.35 -10.53 2.92
CA ASN A 114 6.00 -11.08 2.87
C ASN A 114 5.86 -12.20 1.84
N GLY A 115 6.36 -12.00 0.62
CA GLY A 115 6.27 -13.00 -0.44
C GLY A 115 6.89 -14.34 -0.05
N ARG A 116 7.99 -14.33 0.72
CA ARG A 116 8.63 -15.55 1.24
C ARG A 116 7.82 -16.32 2.30
N ARG A 117 6.72 -15.75 2.82
CA ARG A 117 5.84 -16.42 3.79
C ARG A 117 4.57 -16.99 3.15
N GLU A 118 4.24 -16.54 1.95
CA GLU A 118 3.05 -16.98 1.19
C GLU A 118 3.35 -18.13 0.22
N PHE A 119 4.63 -18.42 -0.05
CA PHE A 119 5.12 -19.59 -0.80
C PHE A 119 5.91 -20.53 0.12
#